data_AF-A0A7T8KKR1-F1
#
_entry.id   AF-A0A7T8KKR1-F1
#
_cell.length_a   1.000
_cell.length_b   1.000
_cell.length_c   1.000
_cell.angle_alpha   90.00
_cell.angle_beta   90.00
_cell.angle_gamma   90.00
#
_symmetry.space_group_name_H-M   'P 1'
#
loop_
_entity.id
_entity.type
_entity.pdbx_description
1 polymer ?
#
loop_
_entity_poly.entity_id
_entity_poly.type
_entity_poly.pdbx_seq_one_letter_code
_entity_poly.pdbx_strand_id
1 'polypeptide(L)'
;VLETAKVLRDHGLIVEDAVVVLNRGQGGEQALKANGIRLHSLCHISYLLDVLLSSSKISKEIKGEVETFVKKNQVYPPLHAGTTDSCLMSYESRFAESANPNLKNLCRIMMSKRSNLCLAADLKDTDEIIRLVQAAGPHIVCLKTHLDFFSDEKDRSRFIERLRDLSQKYDFLIFEDRKYADIGATVVKQYERVVNIADIVTLHGLPGPGVITGLKSIAKESSSGLIVAEMSSEGNLASKEYAKECAKMAEDHLDFVLGLVSQSRLTNKIHISSKNDELSQKYVSPEEAVLHRKADVIIVGRGITSDSDRYVESAVLYKERGWKAYERRIGK
;
A
#
# COMPACT_ATOMS: atom_id res chain seq x y z
N VAL A 1 17.00 4.18 21.23
CA VAL A 1 17.71 5.24 20.47
C VAL A 1 16.83 5.84 19.39
N LEU A 2 16.40 5.10 18.34
CA LEU A 2 15.57 5.67 17.26
C LEU A 2 14.24 6.26 17.75
N GLU A 3 13.53 5.56 18.63
CA GLU A 3 12.28 6.06 19.23
C GLU A 3 12.50 7.38 19.98
N THR A 4 13.53 7.44 20.82
CA THR A 4 13.94 8.66 21.53
C THR A 4 14.30 9.78 20.56
N ALA A 5 15.06 9.48 19.51
CA ALA A 5 15.44 10.46 18.50
C ALA A 5 14.23 11.03 17.76
N LYS A 6 13.22 10.19 17.48
CA LYS A 6 11.96 10.64 16.90
C LYS A 6 11.23 11.61 17.84
N VAL A 7 11.07 11.24 19.11
CA VAL A 7 10.41 12.10 20.11
C VAL A 7 11.10 13.47 20.21
N LEU A 8 12.43 13.50 20.23
CA LEU A 8 13.19 14.75 20.29
C LEU A 8 13.01 15.60 19.02
N ARG A 9 13.07 14.98 17.84
CA ARG A 9 12.84 15.65 16.54
C ARG A 9 11.42 16.20 16.40
N ASP A 10 10.43 15.48 16.91
CA ASP A 10 9.03 15.94 16.93
C ASP A 10 8.85 17.21 17.79
N HIS A 11 9.77 17.48 18.72
CA HIS A 11 9.82 18.71 19.53
C HIS A 11 10.80 19.76 18.97
N GLY A 12 11.22 19.62 17.71
CA GLY A 12 12.07 20.58 17.02
C GLY A 12 13.56 20.48 17.33
N LEU A 13 14.00 19.43 18.02
CA LEU A 13 15.42 19.22 18.32
C LEU A 13 16.13 18.50 17.17
N ILE A 14 17.38 18.89 16.95
CA ILE A 14 18.28 18.20 16.01
C ILE A 14 18.95 17.04 16.76
N VAL A 15 18.87 15.85 16.19
CA VAL A 15 19.51 14.64 16.74
C VAL A 15 20.41 14.05 15.67
N GLU A 16 21.71 14.25 15.79
CA GLU A 16 22.72 13.79 14.82
C GLU A 16 23.65 12.72 15.39
N ASP A 17 23.79 12.63 16.71
CA ASP A 17 24.72 11.72 17.37
C ASP A 17 24.03 10.95 18.49
N ALA A 18 24.41 9.68 18.66
CA ALA A 18 23.99 8.84 19.77
C ALA A 18 25.22 8.20 20.41
N VAL A 19 25.36 8.30 21.73
CA VAL A 19 26.44 7.65 22.47
C VAL A 19 25.87 6.46 23.25
N VAL A 20 26.49 5.30 23.10
CA VAL A 20 26.11 4.08 23.83
C VAL A 20 27.32 3.45 24.51
N VAL A 21 27.07 2.81 25.65
CA VAL A 21 28.14 2.09 26.37
C VAL A 21 28.52 0.80 25.63
N LEU A 22 27.53 0.06 25.13
CA LEU A 22 27.74 -1.25 24.50
C LEU A 22 27.00 -1.34 23.16
N ASN A 23 27.76 -1.58 22.09
CA ASN A 23 27.22 -1.97 20.78
C ASN A 23 27.10 -3.50 20.72
N ARG A 24 25.85 -3.98 20.70
CA ARG A 24 25.53 -5.42 20.68
C ARG A 24 25.77 -6.10 19.32
N GLY A 25 26.13 -5.35 18.27
CA GLY A 25 26.42 -5.93 16.95
C GLY A 25 25.21 -6.55 16.24
N GLN A 26 24.00 -6.09 16.56
CA GLN A 26 22.73 -6.57 15.97
C GLN A 26 22.15 -5.59 14.94
N GLY A 27 23.01 -4.83 14.26
CA GLY A 27 22.63 -3.92 13.16
C GLY A 27 22.13 -2.52 13.56
N GLY A 28 22.14 -2.18 14.85
CA GLY A 28 21.64 -0.89 15.33
C GLY A 28 22.42 0.32 14.80
N GLU A 29 23.71 0.16 14.52
CA GLU A 29 24.58 1.21 13.98
C GLU A 29 24.16 1.62 12.56
N GLN A 30 23.94 0.63 11.69
CA GLN A 30 23.47 0.84 10.32
C GLN A 30 22.08 1.48 10.32
N ALA A 31 21.18 1.00 11.20
CA ALA A 31 19.83 1.55 11.34
C ALA A 31 19.84 3.03 11.78
N LEU A 32 20.73 3.39 12.71
CA LEU A 32 20.90 4.79 13.14
C LEU A 32 21.47 5.66 12.02
N LYS A 33 22.50 5.16 11.31
CA LYS A 33 23.10 5.87 10.18
C LYS A 33 22.09 6.15 9.07
N ALA A 34 21.22 5.18 8.76
CA ALA A 34 20.13 5.35 7.79
C ALA A 34 19.10 6.41 8.20
N ASN A 35 19.04 6.78 9.48
CA ASN A 35 18.17 7.84 10.02
C ASN A 35 18.94 9.14 10.31
N GLY A 36 20.14 9.29 9.75
CA GLY A 36 20.98 10.48 9.92
C GLY A 36 21.54 10.64 11.33
N ILE A 37 21.72 9.52 12.06
CA ILE A 37 22.29 9.52 13.41
C ILE A 37 23.59 8.72 13.40
N ARG A 38 24.69 9.36 13.79
CA ARG A 38 26.00 8.74 13.97
C ARG A 38 26.09 8.12 15.36
N LEU A 39 26.35 6.82 15.41
CA LEU A 39 26.53 6.09 16.66
C LEU A 39 27.99 6.16 17.11
N HIS A 40 28.20 6.51 18.38
CA HIS A 40 29.46 6.40 19.09
C HIS A 40 29.30 5.33 20.16
N SER A 41 30.08 4.26 20.07
CA SER A 41 30.06 3.18 21.07
C SER A 41 31.37 3.10 21.82
N LEU A 42 31.31 3.03 23.15
CA LEU A 42 32.49 2.83 23.98
C LEU A 42 33.09 1.43 23.82
N CYS A 43 32.25 0.42 23.59
CA CYS A 43 32.68 -0.97 23.50
C CYS A 43 31.74 -1.77 22.59
N HIS A 44 32.29 -2.75 21.87
CA HIS A 44 31.52 -3.75 21.13
C HIS A 44 31.40 -5.05 21.92
N ILE A 45 30.30 -5.78 21.74
CA ILE A 45 30.08 -7.05 22.45
C ILE A 45 31.18 -8.08 22.17
N SER A 46 31.76 -8.10 20.98
CA SER A 46 32.91 -8.96 20.65
C SER A 46 34.09 -8.69 21.56
N TYR A 47 34.48 -7.42 21.71
CA TYR A 47 35.56 -7.01 22.60
C TYR A 47 35.25 -7.32 24.07
N LEU A 48 34.01 -7.07 24.52
CA LEU A 48 33.59 -7.42 25.88
C LEU A 48 33.73 -8.93 26.15
N LEU A 49 33.32 -9.78 25.20
CA LEU A 49 33.45 -11.23 25.32
C LEU A 49 34.92 -11.67 25.35
N ASP A 50 35.80 -11.03 24.57
CA ASP A 50 37.24 -11.28 24.60
C ASP A 50 37.84 -10.98 25.98
N VAL A 51 37.51 -9.83 26.57
CA VAL A 51 37.97 -9.43 27.90
C VAL A 51 37.45 -10.36 28.99
N LEU A 52 36.18 -10.78 28.91
CA LEU A 52 35.60 -11.71 29.89
C LEU A 52 36.22 -13.10 29.79
N LEU A 53 36.52 -13.58 28.57
CA LEU A 53 37.19 -14.85 28.35
C LEU A 53 38.64 -14.81 28.85
N SER A 54 39.39 -13.75 28.54
CA SER A 54 40.78 -13.60 28.98
C SER A 54 40.89 -13.47 30.51
N SER A 55 39.85 -12.93 31.15
CA SER A 55 39.75 -12.81 32.61
C SER A 55 39.15 -14.06 33.28
N SER A 56 38.94 -15.14 32.52
CA SER A 56 38.34 -16.41 32.98
C SER A 56 36.98 -16.24 33.67
N LYS A 57 36.20 -15.22 33.27
CA LYS A 57 34.84 -14.98 33.77
C LYS A 57 33.77 -15.73 32.98
N ILE A 58 34.09 -16.14 31.75
CA ILE A 58 33.26 -16.99 30.89
C ILE A 58 34.12 -18.08 30.27
N SER A 59 33.50 -19.19 29.88
CA SER A 59 34.16 -20.26 29.13
C SER A 59 34.16 -19.99 27.62
N LYS A 60 34.95 -20.74 26.86
CA LYS A 60 34.97 -20.65 25.39
C LYS A 60 33.61 -21.04 24.79
N GLU A 61 32.93 -21.99 25.40
CA GLU A 61 31.62 -22.48 25.00
C GLU A 61 30.58 -21.35 25.12
N ILE A 62 30.53 -20.67 26.27
CA ILE A 62 29.61 -19.54 26.49
C ILE A 62 29.88 -18.41 25.50
N LYS A 63 31.16 -18.08 25.25
CA LYS A 63 31.50 -17.08 24.24
C LYS A 63 30.92 -17.47 22.87
N GLY A 64 31.10 -18.72 22.45
CA GLY A 64 30.58 -19.24 21.18
C GLY A 64 29.05 -19.21 21.10
N GLU A 65 28.35 -19.53 22.19
CA GLU A 65 26.89 -19.44 22.27
C GLU A 65 26.40 -17.99 22.09
N VAL A 66 27.03 -17.03 22.77
CA VAL A 66 26.65 -15.61 22.66
C VAL A 66 26.95 -15.06 21.27
N GLU A 67 28.11 -15.38 20.67
CA GLU A 67 28.42 -14.98 19.30
C GLU A 67 27.42 -15.54 18.29
N THR A 68 27.04 -16.81 18.46
CA THR A 68 26.02 -17.46 17.64
C THR A 68 24.65 -16.80 17.83
N PHE A 69 24.29 -16.48 19.08
CA PHE A 69 23.05 -15.79 19.40
C PHE A 69 23.00 -14.40 18.74
N VAL A 70 24.07 -13.61 18.82
CA VAL A 70 24.15 -12.27 18.20
C VAL A 70 24.03 -12.38 16.68
N LYS A 71 24.71 -13.36 16.05
CA LYS A 71 24.60 -13.61 14.61
C LYS A 71 23.20 -14.03 14.18
N LYS A 72 22.52 -14.88 14.96
CA LYS A 72 21.17 -15.37 14.64
C LYS A 72 20.09 -14.32 14.87
N ASN A 73 20.27 -13.43 15.85
CA ASN A 73 19.29 -12.44 16.25
C ASN A 73 19.66 -11.04 15.75
N GLN A 74 19.94 -10.90 14.44
CA GLN A 74 20.12 -9.57 13.85
C GLN A 74 18.78 -8.84 13.84
N VAL A 75 18.66 -7.79 14.66
CA VAL A 75 17.44 -6.97 14.77
C VAL A 75 17.28 -6.09 13.53
N TYR A 76 18.41 -5.63 12.98
CA TYR A 76 18.48 -4.94 11.70
C TYR A 76 19.48 -5.72 10.83
N PRO A 77 19.05 -6.76 10.09
CA PRO A 77 19.96 -7.49 9.22
C PRO A 77 20.66 -6.50 8.28
N PRO A 78 21.96 -6.70 7.96
CA PRO A 78 22.66 -5.83 7.04
C PRO A 78 21.82 -5.69 5.78
N LEU A 79 21.56 -4.44 5.37
CA LEU A 79 20.98 -4.14 4.07
C LEU A 79 21.72 -4.99 3.05
N HIS A 80 21.01 -5.93 2.41
CA HIS A 80 21.57 -6.70 1.31
C HIS A 80 22.19 -5.68 0.35
N ALA A 81 23.52 -5.71 0.21
CA ALA A 81 24.23 -4.95 -0.79
C ALA A 81 23.70 -5.44 -2.16
N GLY A 82 22.69 -4.76 -2.69
CA GLY A 82 21.99 -5.15 -3.92
C GLY A 82 20.46 -5.00 -3.93
N THR A 83 19.77 -4.71 -2.83
CA THR A 83 18.33 -4.36 -2.94
C THR A 83 18.20 -2.89 -3.30
N THR A 84 18.18 -2.57 -4.60
CA THR A 84 17.57 -1.33 -5.09
C THR A 84 16.19 -1.20 -4.43
N ASP A 85 15.95 -0.10 -3.71
CA ASP A 85 14.61 0.18 -3.20
C ASP A 85 13.64 0.13 -4.37
N SER A 86 12.78 -0.89 -4.38
CA SER A 86 11.84 -1.14 -5.47
C SER A 86 10.95 0.08 -5.72
N CYS A 87 10.74 0.94 -4.72
CA CYS A 87 9.94 2.16 -4.86
C CYS A 87 10.63 3.25 -5.70
N LEU A 88 11.94 3.14 -5.91
CA LEU A 88 12.73 3.99 -6.81
C LEU A 88 12.76 3.44 -8.24
N MET A 89 12.32 2.20 -8.46
CA MET A 89 12.18 1.63 -9.80
C MET A 89 10.95 2.22 -10.50
N SER A 90 11.01 2.25 -11.83
CA SER A 90 9.82 2.54 -12.64
C SER A 90 8.73 1.49 -12.39
N TYR A 91 7.47 1.84 -12.60
CA TYR A 91 6.35 0.89 -12.54
C TYR A 91 6.58 -0.33 -13.44
N GLU A 92 7.06 -0.11 -14.67
CA GLU A 92 7.35 -1.16 -15.65
C GLU A 92 8.37 -2.16 -15.12
N SER A 93 9.51 -1.65 -14.62
CA SER A 93 10.56 -2.49 -14.06
C SER A 93 10.10 -3.21 -12.79
N ARG A 94 9.29 -2.56 -11.95
CA ARG A 94 8.83 -3.14 -10.69
C ARG A 94 7.78 -4.23 -10.88
N PHE A 95 6.98 -4.15 -11.93
CA PHE A 95 5.84 -5.05 -12.16
C PHE A 95 6.02 -6.03 -13.32
N ALA A 96 7.16 -5.98 -14.03
CA ALA A 96 7.48 -6.87 -15.15
C ALA A 96 7.22 -8.36 -14.84
N GLU A 97 7.73 -8.83 -13.70
CA GLU A 97 7.67 -10.24 -13.28
C GLU A 97 6.46 -10.58 -12.40
N SER A 98 5.42 -9.73 -12.37
CA SER A 98 4.23 -10.02 -11.58
C SER A 98 3.53 -11.30 -12.06
N ALA A 99 3.07 -12.14 -11.13
CA ALA A 99 2.20 -13.27 -11.45
C ALA A 99 0.74 -12.83 -11.74
N ASN A 100 0.34 -11.63 -11.33
CA ASN A 100 -1.02 -11.12 -11.46
C ASN A 100 -1.21 -10.39 -12.81
N PRO A 101 -2.10 -10.87 -13.71
CA PRO A 101 -2.36 -10.25 -15.01
C PRO A 101 -2.94 -8.83 -14.91
N ASN A 102 -3.83 -8.58 -13.96
CA ASN A 102 -4.40 -7.24 -13.74
C ASN A 102 -3.36 -6.25 -13.26
N LEU A 103 -2.36 -6.68 -12.48
CA LEU A 103 -1.25 -5.81 -12.08
C LEU A 103 -0.44 -5.37 -13.32
N LYS A 104 -0.18 -6.28 -14.26
CA LYS A 104 0.47 -5.92 -15.52
C LYS A 104 -0.39 -4.96 -16.35
N ASN A 105 -1.69 -5.22 -16.44
CA ASN A 105 -2.62 -4.36 -17.16
C ASN A 105 -2.72 -2.95 -16.53
N LEU A 106 -2.84 -2.87 -15.21
CA LEU A 106 -2.83 -1.61 -14.46
C LEU A 106 -1.53 -0.84 -14.72
N CYS A 107 -0.38 -1.52 -14.66
CA CYS A 107 0.90 -0.89 -15.00
C CYS A 107 0.91 -0.31 -16.41
N ARG A 108 0.45 -1.07 -17.41
CA ARG A 108 0.32 -0.60 -18.80
C ARG A 108 -0.54 0.66 -18.89
N ILE A 109 -1.71 0.66 -18.24
CA ILE A 109 -2.64 1.79 -18.20
C ILE A 109 -1.97 3.02 -17.56
N MET A 110 -1.34 2.84 -16.40
CA MET A 110 -0.64 3.90 -15.67
C MET A 110 0.43 4.58 -16.54
N MET A 111 1.24 3.77 -17.23
CA MET A 111 2.32 4.27 -18.08
C MET A 111 1.80 4.96 -19.34
N SER A 112 0.86 4.32 -20.04
CA SER A 112 0.23 4.87 -21.26
C SER A 112 -0.41 6.24 -20.98
N LYS A 113 -1.16 6.32 -19.87
CA LYS A 113 -1.90 7.54 -19.52
C LYS A 113 -1.07 8.53 -18.72
N ARG A 114 0.14 8.15 -18.27
CA ARG A 114 0.93 8.90 -17.27
C ARG A 114 0.05 9.33 -16.10
N SER A 115 -0.62 8.35 -15.50
CA SER A 115 -1.57 8.57 -14.40
C SER A 115 -1.39 7.51 -13.34
N ASN A 116 -1.59 7.92 -12.09
CA ASN A 116 -1.73 7.06 -10.93
C ASN A 116 -3.00 7.41 -10.13
N LEU A 117 -4.00 7.96 -10.82
CA LEU A 117 -5.26 8.41 -10.23
C LEU A 117 -6.34 7.33 -10.34
N CYS A 118 -6.86 6.88 -9.20
CA CYS A 118 -8.12 6.16 -9.09
C CYS A 118 -9.22 7.15 -8.68
N LEU A 119 -10.32 7.19 -9.42
CA LEU A 119 -11.46 8.05 -9.11
C LEU A 119 -12.49 7.29 -8.28
N ALA A 120 -12.87 7.82 -7.11
CA ALA A 120 -13.97 7.31 -6.31
C ALA A 120 -15.28 8.00 -6.70
N ALA A 121 -16.17 7.27 -7.36
CA ALA A 121 -17.47 7.75 -7.79
C ALA A 121 -18.55 7.45 -6.74
N ASP A 122 -18.41 8.04 -5.55
CA ASP A 122 -19.32 7.84 -4.42
C ASP A 122 -20.57 8.75 -4.58
N LEU A 123 -21.27 8.63 -5.72
CA LEU A 123 -22.48 9.39 -6.07
C LEU A 123 -23.70 8.46 -6.12
N LYS A 124 -24.91 9.04 -6.02
CA LYS A 124 -26.18 8.27 -6.04
C LYS A 124 -26.86 8.25 -7.41
N ASP A 125 -26.55 9.19 -8.28
CA ASP A 125 -27.15 9.30 -9.61
C ASP A 125 -26.25 8.61 -10.65
N THR A 126 -26.77 7.58 -11.31
CA THR A 126 -26.03 6.83 -12.33
C THR A 126 -25.72 7.69 -13.56
N ASP A 127 -26.58 8.62 -13.95
CA ASP A 127 -26.33 9.52 -15.08
C ASP A 127 -25.26 10.57 -14.74
N GLU A 128 -25.21 11.04 -13.50
CA GLU A 128 -24.12 11.88 -13.01
C GLU A 128 -22.78 11.14 -13.02
N ILE A 129 -22.75 9.87 -12.57
CA ILE A 129 -21.53 9.06 -12.64
C ILE A 129 -21.08 8.88 -14.09
N ILE A 130 -21.99 8.64 -15.03
CA ILE A 130 -21.61 8.53 -16.44
C ILE A 130 -21.03 9.84 -16.97
N ARG A 131 -21.61 11.00 -16.65
CA ARG A 131 -21.02 12.30 -17.01
C ARG A 131 -19.64 12.50 -16.39
N LEU A 132 -19.47 12.15 -15.12
CA LEU A 132 -18.19 12.17 -14.43
C LEU A 132 -17.15 11.28 -15.12
N VAL A 133 -17.50 10.04 -15.47
CA VAL A 133 -16.61 9.10 -16.15
C VAL A 133 -16.29 9.57 -17.57
N GLN A 134 -17.23 10.18 -18.29
CA GLN A 134 -16.96 10.77 -19.60
C GLN A 134 -15.94 11.91 -19.53
N ALA A 135 -15.99 12.72 -18.47
CA ALA A 135 -15.07 13.82 -18.22
C ALA A 135 -13.69 13.34 -17.72
N ALA A 136 -13.66 12.44 -16.73
CA ALA A 136 -12.44 12.03 -16.03
C ALA A 136 -11.79 10.76 -16.61
N GLY A 137 -12.53 9.95 -17.37
CA GLY A 137 -12.11 8.66 -17.93
C GLY A 137 -10.72 8.67 -18.58
N PRO A 138 -10.40 9.64 -19.46
CA PRO A 138 -9.06 9.75 -20.08
C PRO A 138 -7.90 9.96 -19.08
N HIS A 139 -8.19 10.33 -17.83
CA HIS A 139 -7.21 10.75 -16.83
C HIS A 139 -7.02 9.75 -15.67
N ILE A 140 -7.91 8.76 -15.53
CA ILE A 140 -7.91 7.81 -14.40
C ILE A 140 -7.39 6.44 -14.83
N VAL A 141 -6.83 5.66 -13.89
CA VAL A 141 -6.39 4.28 -14.15
C VAL A 141 -7.37 3.25 -13.61
N CYS A 142 -8.13 3.63 -12.59
CA CYS A 142 -9.23 2.85 -12.04
C CYS A 142 -10.43 3.77 -11.76
N LEU A 143 -11.63 3.22 -11.86
CA LEU A 143 -12.84 3.79 -11.29
C LEU A 143 -13.28 2.95 -10.10
N LYS A 144 -13.27 3.53 -8.90
CA LYS A 144 -13.80 2.92 -7.69
C LYS A 144 -15.31 3.16 -7.57
N THR A 145 -16.09 2.09 -7.45
CA THR A 145 -17.56 2.11 -7.32
C THR A 145 -18.03 1.61 -5.95
N HIS A 146 -19.30 1.88 -5.66
CA HIS A 146 -20.12 1.25 -4.62
C HIS A 146 -21.43 0.79 -5.29
N LEU A 147 -21.43 -0.41 -5.88
CA LEU A 147 -22.58 -0.93 -6.63
C LEU A 147 -23.80 -1.19 -5.72
N ASP A 148 -23.59 -1.30 -4.42
CA ASP A 148 -24.60 -1.45 -3.39
C ASP A 148 -25.39 -0.15 -3.11
N PHE A 149 -24.98 0.99 -3.66
CA PHE A 149 -25.77 2.23 -3.59
C PHE A 149 -27.02 2.19 -4.49
N PHE A 150 -27.07 1.28 -5.47
CA PHE A 150 -28.17 1.19 -6.44
C PHE A 150 -29.05 -0.02 -6.13
N SER A 151 -30.27 0.24 -5.68
CA SER A 151 -31.25 -0.81 -5.32
C SER A 151 -32.12 -1.26 -6.49
N ASP A 152 -32.32 -0.43 -7.52
CA ASP A 152 -33.11 -0.79 -8.71
C ASP A 152 -32.27 -1.63 -9.69
N GLU A 153 -32.72 -2.86 -9.96
CA GLU A 153 -31.95 -3.82 -10.76
C GLU A 153 -31.84 -3.43 -12.24
N LYS A 154 -32.86 -2.76 -12.80
CA LYS A 154 -32.86 -2.34 -14.21
C LYS A 154 -31.91 -1.18 -14.40
N ASP A 155 -31.98 -0.18 -13.54
CA ASP A 155 -31.06 0.96 -13.58
C ASP A 155 -29.62 0.52 -13.35
N ARG A 156 -29.39 -0.36 -12.36
CA ARG A 156 -28.08 -0.97 -12.09
C ARG A 156 -27.52 -1.69 -13.30
N SER A 157 -28.33 -2.50 -13.98
CA SER A 157 -27.91 -3.24 -15.18
C SER A 157 -27.53 -2.31 -16.34
N ARG A 158 -28.36 -1.29 -16.60
CA ARG A 158 -28.10 -0.27 -17.63
C ARG A 158 -26.84 0.54 -17.32
N PHE A 159 -26.63 0.89 -16.05
CA PHE A 159 -25.44 1.58 -15.60
C PHE A 159 -24.17 0.74 -15.84
N ILE A 160 -24.21 -0.55 -15.47
CA ILE A 160 -23.08 -1.48 -15.66
C ILE A 160 -22.70 -1.61 -17.14
N GLU A 161 -23.68 -1.72 -18.04
CA GLU A 161 -23.44 -1.81 -19.47
C GLU A 161 -22.69 -0.57 -19.99
N ARG A 162 -23.22 0.63 -19.70
CA ARG A 162 -22.58 1.90 -20.07
C ARG A 162 -21.19 2.05 -19.44
N LEU A 163 -21.03 1.60 -18.20
CA LEU A 163 -19.75 1.69 -17.50
C LEU A 163 -18.68 0.79 -18.16
N ARG A 164 -19.04 -0.41 -18.61
CA ARG A 164 -18.13 -1.30 -19.36
C ARG A 164 -17.69 -0.66 -20.68
N ASP A 165 -18.61 -0.06 -21.43
CA ASP A 165 -18.28 0.63 -22.67
C ASP A 165 -17.28 1.78 -22.42
N LEU A 166 -17.47 2.53 -21.33
CA LEU A 166 -16.57 3.63 -20.97
C LEU A 166 -15.20 3.14 -20.47
N SER A 167 -15.16 2.04 -19.71
CA SER A 167 -13.94 1.39 -19.27
C SER A 167 -13.09 0.94 -20.47
N GLN A 168 -13.72 0.34 -21.48
CA GLN A 168 -13.05 -0.02 -22.73
C GLN A 168 -12.62 1.21 -23.53
N LYS A 169 -13.52 2.19 -23.70
CA LYS A 169 -13.25 3.42 -24.46
C LYS A 169 -12.08 4.22 -23.91
N TYR A 170 -12.02 4.37 -22.58
CA TYR A 170 -11.02 5.22 -21.93
C TYR A 170 -9.88 4.46 -21.28
N ASP A 171 -9.88 3.13 -21.37
CA ASP A 171 -8.83 2.25 -20.85
C ASP A 171 -8.55 2.48 -19.35
N PHE A 172 -9.49 2.04 -18.51
CA PHE A 172 -9.36 2.03 -17.05
C PHE A 172 -10.01 0.77 -16.45
N LEU A 173 -9.55 0.35 -15.27
CA LEU A 173 -10.11 -0.81 -14.54
C LEU A 173 -11.31 -0.43 -13.68
N ILE A 174 -12.31 -1.31 -13.60
CA ILE A 174 -13.44 -1.16 -12.68
C ILE A 174 -13.05 -1.80 -11.33
N PHE A 175 -13.08 -1.00 -10.27
CA PHE A 175 -12.76 -1.39 -8.91
C PHE A 175 -14.00 -1.26 -8.04
N GLU A 176 -14.59 -2.36 -7.59
CA GLU A 176 -15.70 -2.32 -6.63
C GLU A 176 -15.19 -2.33 -5.18
N ASP A 177 -15.49 -1.27 -4.41
CA ASP A 177 -15.04 -1.14 -3.01
C ASP A 177 -15.99 -1.84 -2.02
N ARG A 178 -16.20 -3.14 -2.24
CA ARG A 178 -17.17 -3.95 -1.50
C ARG A 178 -16.74 -4.32 -0.07
N LYS A 179 -15.44 -4.30 0.21
CA LYS A 179 -14.82 -4.68 1.49
C LYS A 179 -15.33 -6.02 2.05
N TYR A 180 -15.21 -7.09 1.27
CA TYR A 180 -15.58 -8.44 1.72
C TYR A 180 -14.92 -8.80 3.05
N ALA A 181 -15.70 -9.22 4.04
CA ALA A 181 -15.23 -9.44 5.42
C ALA A 181 -15.95 -10.63 6.09
N ASP A 182 -16.26 -11.66 5.30
CA ASP A 182 -16.96 -12.87 5.75
C ASP A 182 -16.13 -14.13 5.43
N ILE A 183 -16.59 -15.30 5.88
CA ILE A 183 -15.97 -16.58 5.57
C ILE A 183 -16.10 -16.93 4.08
N GLY A 184 -15.20 -17.80 3.60
CA GLY A 184 -15.09 -18.19 2.18
C GLY A 184 -16.42 -18.54 1.50
N ALA A 185 -17.24 -19.40 2.11
CA ALA A 185 -18.50 -19.83 1.52
C ALA A 185 -19.53 -18.70 1.36
N THR A 186 -19.54 -17.73 2.28
CA THR A 186 -20.44 -16.58 2.21
C THR A 186 -19.97 -15.60 1.15
N VAL A 187 -18.66 -15.32 1.09
CA VAL A 187 -18.13 -14.35 0.11
C VAL A 187 -18.25 -14.83 -1.33
N VAL A 188 -18.25 -16.15 -1.59
CA VAL A 188 -18.58 -16.71 -2.92
C VAL A 188 -19.95 -16.20 -3.38
N LYS A 189 -21.00 -16.43 -2.58
CA LYS A 189 -22.38 -16.01 -2.91
C LYS A 189 -22.50 -14.50 -3.06
N GLN A 190 -21.78 -13.73 -2.24
CA GLN A 190 -21.78 -12.28 -2.33
C GLN A 190 -21.04 -11.78 -3.60
N TYR A 191 -20.00 -12.48 -4.02
CA TYR A 191 -19.15 -12.09 -5.16
C TYR A 191 -19.71 -12.52 -6.52
N GLU A 192 -20.61 -13.52 -6.58
CA GLU A 192 -21.34 -13.90 -7.80
C GLU A 192 -22.02 -12.70 -8.49
N ARG A 193 -22.52 -11.74 -7.71
CA ARG A 193 -23.19 -10.54 -8.22
C ARG A 193 -22.23 -9.45 -8.72
N VAL A 194 -20.92 -9.60 -8.53
CA VAL A 194 -19.89 -8.57 -8.76
C VAL A 194 -18.79 -9.04 -9.70
N VAL A 195 -18.46 -10.35 -9.72
CA VAL A 195 -17.31 -10.91 -10.45
C VAL A 195 -17.30 -10.61 -11.94
N ASN A 196 -18.48 -10.53 -12.56
CA ASN A 196 -18.60 -10.20 -13.99
C ASN A 196 -18.54 -8.68 -14.26
N ILE A 197 -18.55 -7.85 -13.22
CA ILE A 197 -18.62 -6.39 -13.32
C ILE A 197 -17.25 -5.77 -13.03
N ALA A 198 -16.65 -6.15 -11.90
CA ALA A 198 -15.41 -5.54 -11.43
C ALA A 198 -14.17 -6.35 -11.82
N ASP A 199 -13.09 -5.64 -12.16
CA ASP A 199 -11.76 -6.21 -12.34
C ASP A 199 -11.05 -6.35 -10.99
N ILE A 200 -11.32 -5.43 -10.07
CA ILE A 200 -10.73 -5.36 -8.74
C ILE A 200 -11.82 -5.29 -7.68
N VAL A 201 -11.66 -6.02 -6.57
CA VAL A 201 -12.51 -5.89 -5.38
C VAL A 201 -11.71 -5.68 -4.11
N THR A 202 -12.27 -4.99 -3.12
CA THR A 202 -11.67 -4.93 -1.77
C THR A 202 -12.15 -6.03 -0.85
N LEU A 203 -11.26 -6.45 0.05
CA LEU A 203 -11.50 -7.42 1.11
C LEU A 203 -10.75 -7.02 2.38
N HIS A 204 -11.24 -7.44 3.53
CA HIS A 204 -10.53 -7.35 4.81
C HIS A 204 -9.78 -8.66 5.10
N GLY A 205 -8.60 -8.55 5.71
CA GLY A 205 -7.87 -9.72 6.21
C GLY A 205 -8.45 -10.32 7.51
N LEU A 206 -9.49 -9.70 8.07
CA LEU A 206 -10.09 -10.09 9.36
C LEU A 206 -10.56 -11.56 9.42
N PRO A 207 -11.22 -12.12 8.38
CA PRO A 207 -11.66 -13.52 8.40
C PRO A 207 -10.52 -14.54 8.18
N GLY A 208 -9.28 -14.09 7.96
CA GLY A 208 -8.17 -14.94 7.53
C GLY A 208 -8.20 -15.26 6.02
N PRO A 209 -7.23 -16.03 5.49
CA PRO A 209 -7.03 -16.24 4.06
C PRO A 209 -8.18 -16.98 3.35
N GLY A 210 -9.10 -17.60 4.10
CA GLY A 210 -10.29 -18.26 3.53
C GLY A 210 -11.18 -17.32 2.70
N VAL A 211 -11.16 -16.02 2.97
CA VAL A 211 -11.85 -15.01 2.13
C VAL A 211 -11.25 -14.95 0.73
N ILE A 212 -9.92 -15.02 0.61
CA ILE A 212 -9.21 -15.02 -0.68
C ILE A 212 -9.54 -16.31 -1.43
N THR A 213 -9.48 -17.47 -0.75
CA THR A 213 -9.84 -18.76 -1.35
C THR A 213 -11.26 -18.75 -1.90
N GLY A 214 -12.22 -18.21 -1.15
CA GLY A 214 -13.61 -18.07 -1.60
C GLY A 214 -13.77 -17.13 -2.80
N LEU A 215 -13.14 -15.95 -2.77
CA LEU A 215 -13.19 -15.04 -3.93
C LEU A 215 -12.55 -15.66 -5.17
N LYS A 216 -11.40 -16.33 -5.01
CA LYS A 216 -10.66 -16.99 -6.10
C LYS A 216 -11.45 -18.13 -6.74
N SER A 217 -12.30 -18.85 -6.00
CA SER A 217 -12.98 -20.04 -6.55
C SER A 217 -13.96 -19.73 -7.68
N ILE A 218 -14.42 -18.48 -7.79
CA ILE A 218 -15.29 -18.01 -8.87
C ILE A 218 -14.70 -16.85 -9.66
N ALA A 219 -13.48 -16.41 -9.33
CA ALA A 219 -12.79 -15.30 -9.96
C ALA A 219 -12.46 -15.62 -11.43
N LYS A 220 -12.54 -14.61 -12.29
CA LYS A 220 -11.94 -14.68 -13.63
C LYS A 220 -10.43 -14.61 -13.50
N GLU A 221 -9.70 -15.04 -14.53
CA GLU A 221 -8.23 -14.87 -14.60
C GLU A 221 -7.83 -13.38 -14.48
N SER A 222 -8.67 -12.48 -15.01
CA SER A 222 -8.54 -11.04 -14.89
C SER A 222 -9.30 -10.44 -13.69
N SER A 223 -9.53 -11.21 -12.62
CA SER A 223 -10.06 -10.68 -11.36
C SER A 223 -8.94 -10.55 -10.33
N SER A 224 -9.01 -9.54 -9.48
CA SER A 224 -8.02 -9.36 -8.41
C SER A 224 -8.60 -8.76 -7.14
N GLY A 225 -7.92 -9.04 -6.03
CA GLY A 225 -8.25 -8.51 -4.71
C GLY A 225 -7.30 -7.40 -4.25
N LEU A 226 -7.83 -6.46 -3.47
CA LEU A 226 -7.08 -5.51 -2.66
C LEU A 226 -7.40 -5.72 -1.18
N ILE A 227 -6.38 -6.01 -0.37
CA ILE A 227 -6.59 -6.16 1.07
C ILE A 227 -6.57 -4.79 1.73
N VAL A 228 -7.62 -4.46 2.49
CA VAL A 228 -7.69 -3.26 3.33
C VAL A 228 -6.86 -3.50 4.59
N ALA A 229 -5.60 -3.06 4.57
CA ALA A 229 -4.62 -3.28 5.63
C ALA A 229 -4.58 -2.12 6.63
N GLU A 230 -4.82 -0.88 6.17
CA GLU A 230 -5.01 0.28 7.04
C GLU A 230 -6.22 1.09 6.55
N MET A 231 -6.92 1.72 7.49
CA MET A 231 -8.06 2.59 7.19
C MET A 231 -7.72 4.02 7.61
N SER A 232 -8.27 5.00 6.89
CA SER A 232 -8.07 6.41 7.18
C SER A 232 -9.01 6.94 8.27
N SER A 233 -10.06 6.19 8.65
CA SER A 233 -11.07 6.58 9.63
C SER A 233 -10.48 6.74 11.04
N GLU A 234 -10.90 7.77 11.75
CA GLU A 234 -10.59 7.94 13.17
C GLU A 234 -11.13 6.76 13.99
N GLY A 235 -10.34 6.32 14.99
CA GLY A 235 -10.73 5.22 15.87
C GLY A 235 -10.75 3.84 15.24
N ASN A 236 -10.25 3.67 14.00
CA ASN A 236 -10.21 2.36 13.36
C ASN A 236 -9.39 1.34 14.19
N LEU A 237 -9.81 0.07 14.12
CA LEU A 237 -9.19 -1.03 14.87
C LEU A 237 -8.08 -1.74 14.10
N ALA A 238 -7.72 -1.26 12.90
CA ALA A 238 -6.64 -1.84 12.10
C ALA A 238 -5.29 -1.47 12.73
N SER A 239 -4.83 -2.31 13.65
CA SER A 239 -3.54 -2.14 14.32
C SER A 239 -2.38 -2.33 13.35
N LYS A 240 -1.18 -1.90 13.76
CA LYS A 240 0.04 -2.18 12.98
C LYS A 240 0.28 -3.68 12.77
N GLU A 241 -0.13 -4.50 13.73
CA GLU A 241 0.02 -5.95 13.62
C GLU A 241 -0.97 -6.53 12.61
N TYR A 242 -2.22 -6.06 12.64
CA TYR A 242 -3.21 -6.39 11.62
C TYR A 242 -2.70 -6.03 10.21
N ALA A 243 -2.10 -4.85 10.05
CA ALA A 243 -1.55 -4.39 8.78
C ALA A 243 -0.41 -5.30 8.27
N LYS A 244 0.48 -5.77 9.16
CA LYS A 244 1.54 -6.74 8.81
C LYS A 244 0.99 -8.09 8.40
N GLU A 245 -0.01 -8.61 9.11
CA GLU A 245 -0.64 -9.88 8.76
C GLU A 245 -1.37 -9.78 7.42
N CYS A 246 -2.02 -8.65 7.13
CA CYS A 246 -2.58 -8.38 5.80
C CYS A 246 -1.50 -8.33 4.71
N ALA A 247 -0.35 -7.71 5.00
CA ALA A 247 0.78 -7.66 4.08
C ALA A 247 1.32 -9.06 3.76
N LYS A 248 1.54 -9.89 4.78
CA LYS A 248 1.96 -11.29 4.63
C LYS A 248 0.93 -12.10 3.83
N MET A 249 -0.36 -11.94 4.15
CA MET A 249 -1.44 -12.60 3.43
C MET A 249 -1.44 -12.22 1.93
N ALA A 250 -1.17 -10.96 1.60
CA ALA A 250 -1.02 -10.53 0.20
C ALA A 250 0.19 -11.19 -0.49
N GLU A 251 1.33 -11.30 0.21
CA GLU A 251 2.55 -11.93 -0.30
C GLU A 251 2.36 -13.44 -0.57
N ASP A 252 1.52 -14.11 0.20
CA ASP A 252 1.19 -15.53 0.00
C ASP A 252 0.20 -15.77 -1.16
N HIS A 253 -0.43 -14.71 -1.70
CA HIS A 253 -1.51 -14.82 -2.70
C HIS A 253 -1.31 -13.87 -3.89
N LEU A 254 -0.07 -13.71 -4.35
CA LEU A 254 0.31 -12.75 -5.41
C LEU A 254 -0.33 -13.01 -6.77
N ASP A 255 -0.91 -14.18 -7.01
CA ASP A 255 -1.65 -14.48 -8.24
C ASP A 255 -3.01 -13.77 -8.29
N PHE A 256 -3.62 -13.51 -7.13
CA PHE A 256 -4.93 -12.86 -7.02
C PHE A 256 -4.89 -11.49 -6.33
N VAL A 257 -4.10 -11.35 -5.27
CA VAL A 257 -3.99 -10.09 -4.52
C VAL A 257 -3.00 -9.17 -5.22
N LEU A 258 -3.52 -8.09 -5.81
CA LEU A 258 -2.70 -7.16 -6.58
C LEU A 258 -1.94 -6.17 -5.69
N GLY A 259 -2.41 -5.93 -4.47
CA GLY A 259 -1.85 -4.95 -3.55
C GLY A 259 -2.69 -4.71 -2.30
N LEU A 260 -2.40 -3.60 -1.63
CA LEU A 260 -3.02 -3.21 -0.36
C LEU A 260 -3.67 -1.84 -0.48
N VAL A 261 -4.82 -1.67 0.19
CA VAL A 261 -5.32 -0.35 0.58
C VAL A 261 -4.72 -0.02 1.94
N SER A 262 -3.88 1.01 2.01
CA SER A 262 -3.28 1.44 3.28
C SER A 262 -2.92 2.93 3.28
N GLN A 263 -2.47 3.45 4.43
CA GLN A 263 -2.09 4.85 4.63
C GLN A 263 -0.57 5.05 4.62
N SER A 264 0.18 3.96 4.79
CA SER A 264 1.64 3.89 4.73
C SER A 264 2.11 2.66 3.94
N ARG A 265 3.35 2.72 3.43
CA ARG A 265 3.97 1.61 2.70
C ARG A 265 4.20 0.43 3.65
N LEU A 266 3.55 -0.70 3.38
CA LEU A 266 3.68 -1.93 4.17
C LEU A 266 4.53 -3.00 3.49
N THR A 267 4.58 -3.01 2.15
CA THR A 267 5.32 -3.99 1.34
C THR A 267 5.97 -3.32 0.12
N ASN A 268 6.78 -4.07 -0.63
CA ASN A 268 7.32 -3.62 -1.91
C ASN A 268 6.32 -3.71 -3.09
N LYS A 269 5.05 -4.05 -2.86
CA LYS A 269 4.00 -4.26 -3.89
C LYS A 269 3.12 -3.02 -4.13
N ILE A 270 2.06 -3.13 -4.95
CA ILE A 270 1.16 -1.99 -5.18
C ILE A 270 0.56 -1.54 -3.86
N HIS A 271 0.74 -0.24 -3.61
CA HIS A 271 0.10 0.46 -2.53
C HIS A 271 -0.92 1.44 -3.09
N ILE A 272 -2.16 1.34 -2.63
CA ILE A 272 -3.22 2.27 -2.98
C ILE A 272 -3.61 3.07 -1.74
N SER A 273 -3.41 4.39 -1.78
CA SER A 273 -3.79 5.28 -0.70
C SER A 273 -5.17 5.86 -0.97
N SER A 274 -6.08 5.79 0.00
CA SER A 274 -7.45 6.29 -0.13
C SER A 274 -7.69 7.64 0.56
N LYS A 275 -8.41 8.53 -0.16
CA LYS A 275 -9.03 9.77 0.34
C LYS A 275 -10.47 9.49 0.81
N ASN A 276 -10.98 10.27 1.77
CA ASN A 276 -12.36 10.79 1.92
C ASN A 276 -12.73 10.96 3.41
N ASP A 277 -13.44 12.03 3.80
CA ASP A 277 -14.49 12.06 4.88
C ASP A 277 -14.53 13.35 5.77
N GLU A 278 -15.66 14.05 6.02
CA GLU A 278 -15.86 15.08 7.10
C GLU A 278 -16.31 14.47 8.46
N LEU A 279 -16.63 13.18 8.48
CA LEU A 279 -16.92 12.36 9.66
C LEU A 279 -15.61 11.77 10.21
N SER A 280 -14.68 12.63 10.59
CA SER A 280 -13.42 12.27 11.26
C SER A 280 -12.39 11.50 10.42
N GLN A 281 -11.92 12.08 9.32
CA GLN A 281 -10.87 11.50 8.47
C GLN A 281 -9.77 12.52 8.11
N LYS A 282 -8.48 12.10 8.09
CA LYS A 282 -7.32 13.00 7.86
C LYS A 282 -6.92 13.03 6.37
N TYR A 283 -6.91 14.21 5.77
CA TYR A 283 -6.52 14.41 4.36
C TYR A 283 -5.00 14.44 4.17
N VAL A 284 -4.52 13.87 3.06
CA VAL A 284 -3.13 13.98 2.60
C VAL A 284 -3.08 14.45 1.15
N SER A 285 -2.03 15.22 0.79
CA SER A 285 -1.82 15.66 -0.59
C SER A 285 -1.32 14.50 -1.47
N PRO A 286 -1.49 14.57 -2.81
CA PRO A 286 -0.88 13.60 -3.73
C PRO A 286 0.63 13.46 -3.54
N GLU A 287 1.32 14.56 -3.25
CA GLU A 287 2.77 14.56 -2.98
C GLU A 287 3.08 13.78 -1.72
N GLU A 288 2.36 14.01 -0.62
CA GLU A 288 2.53 13.27 0.63
C GLU A 288 2.25 11.77 0.43
N ALA A 289 1.17 11.42 -0.25
CA ALA A 289 0.82 10.03 -0.53
C ALA A 289 1.88 9.33 -1.39
N VAL A 290 2.26 9.91 -2.52
CA VAL A 290 3.10 9.24 -3.53
C VAL A 290 4.59 9.35 -3.21
N LEU A 291 5.08 10.55 -2.84
CA LEU A 291 6.50 10.81 -2.63
C LEU A 291 6.99 10.32 -1.27
N HIS A 292 6.26 10.67 -0.21
CA HIS A 292 6.67 10.39 1.17
C HIS A 292 6.16 9.04 1.67
N ARG A 293 4.86 8.75 1.47
CA ARG A 293 4.24 7.49 1.87
C ARG A 293 4.35 6.37 0.84
N LYS A 294 4.97 6.66 -0.30
CA LYS A 294 5.31 5.68 -1.37
C LYS A 294 4.08 4.97 -1.95
N ALA A 295 2.96 5.69 -2.05
CA ALA A 295 1.77 5.20 -2.72
C ALA A 295 1.98 5.07 -4.22
N ASP A 296 1.41 4.02 -4.81
CA ASP A 296 1.47 3.77 -6.24
C ASP A 296 0.26 4.29 -6.97
N VAL A 297 -0.91 4.26 -6.33
CA VAL A 297 -2.16 4.83 -6.82
C VAL A 297 -2.80 5.65 -5.71
N ILE A 298 -3.34 6.82 -6.05
CA ILE A 298 -4.15 7.65 -5.16
C ILE A 298 -5.63 7.46 -5.49
N ILE A 299 -6.48 7.23 -4.50
CA ILE A 299 -7.94 7.23 -4.68
C ILE A 299 -8.48 8.58 -4.27
N VAL A 300 -9.22 9.25 -5.16
CA VAL A 300 -9.76 10.59 -4.92
C VAL A 300 -11.27 10.59 -5.17
N GLY A 301 -12.07 10.91 -4.15
CA GLY A 301 -13.52 11.14 -4.28
C GLY A 301 -13.85 12.62 -4.39
N ARG A 302 -14.34 13.22 -3.29
CA ARG A 302 -14.87 14.61 -3.23
C ARG A 302 -13.96 15.71 -3.78
N GLY A 303 -12.64 15.51 -3.84
CA GLY A 303 -11.79 16.49 -4.54
C GLY A 303 -12.03 16.62 -6.03
N ILE A 304 -12.73 15.65 -6.62
CA ILE A 304 -13.15 15.67 -8.01
C ILE A 304 -14.69 15.73 -8.05
N THR A 305 -15.38 14.97 -7.20
CA THR A 305 -16.84 14.83 -7.33
C THR A 305 -17.68 15.99 -6.76
N SER A 306 -17.09 16.90 -5.98
CA SER A 306 -17.83 17.99 -5.32
C SER A 306 -18.24 19.15 -6.23
N ASP A 307 -17.63 19.28 -7.41
CA ASP A 307 -17.94 20.34 -8.37
C ASP A 307 -18.06 19.75 -9.78
N SER A 308 -19.30 19.59 -10.23
CA SER A 308 -19.63 18.91 -11.49
C SER A 308 -19.21 19.68 -12.74
N ASP A 309 -19.04 20.99 -12.65
CA ASP A 309 -18.53 21.82 -13.74
C ASP A 309 -17.01 21.69 -13.90
N ARG A 310 -16.32 21.13 -12.89
CA ARG A 310 -14.86 21.05 -12.84
C ARG A 310 -14.31 19.62 -12.81
N TYR A 311 -15.11 18.63 -13.20
CA TYR A 311 -14.67 17.22 -13.23
C TYR A 311 -13.38 17.01 -14.04
N VAL A 312 -13.31 17.57 -15.25
CA VAL A 312 -12.10 17.44 -16.10
C VAL A 312 -10.90 18.10 -15.45
N GLU A 313 -11.05 19.36 -15.03
CA GLU A 313 -9.96 20.14 -14.43
C GLU A 313 -9.42 19.48 -13.16
N SER A 314 -10.32 19.03 -12.28
CA SER A 314 -9.96 18.38 -11.02
C SER A 314 -9.26 17.03 -11.27
N ALA A 315 -9.76 16.23 -12.20
CA ALA A 315 -9.14 14.95 -12.56
C ALA A 315 -7.73 15.16 -13.16
N VAL A 316 -7.56 16.14 -14.05
CA VAL A 316 -6.25 16.52 -14.61
C VAL A 316 -5.31 16.98 -13.50
N LEU A 317 -5.76 17.84 -12.60
CA LEU A 317 -4.96 18.35 -11.49
C LEU A 317 -4.43 17.22 -10.60
N TYR A 318 -5.30 16.28 -10.20
CA TYR A 318 -4.89 15.15 -9.35
C TYR A 318 -3.97 14.18 -10.09
N LYS A 319 -4.25 13.88 -11.37
CA LYS A 319 -3.38 13.08 -12.23
C LYS A 319 -1.98 13.68 -12.29
N GLU A 320 -1.87 14.97 -12.62
CA GLU A 320 -0.57 15.62 -12.78
C GLU A 320 0.22 15.66 -11.49
N ARG A 321 -0.42 16.00 -10.37
CA ARG A 321 0.25 16.05 -9.07
C ARG A 321 0.74 14.67 -8.63
N GLY A 322 -0.12 13.65 -8.77
CA GLY A 322 0.24 12.27 -8.46
C GLY A 322 1.39 11.76 -9.34
N TRP A 323 1.35 12.03 -10.65
CA TRP A 323 2.40 11.59 -11.57
C TRP A 323 3.72 12.33 -11.36
N LYS A 324 3.70 13.66 -11.21
CA LYS A 324 4.90 14.46 -10.89
C LYS A 324 5.55 14.00 -9.57
N ALA A 325 4.75 13.64 -8.57
CA ALA A 325 5.26 13.09 -7.31
C ALA A 325 5.92 11.72 -7.50
N TYR A 326 5.39 10.87 -8.39
CA TYR A 326 6.02 9.61 -8.77
C TYR A 326 7.33 9.82 -9.52
N GLU A 327 7.38 10.74 -10.48
CA GLU A 327 8.62 11.04 -11.23
C GLU A 327 9.73 11.52 -10.30
N ARG A 328 9.41 12.47 -9.41
CA ARG A 328 10.34 12.92 -8.35
C ARG A 328 10.81 11.76 -7.48
N ARG A 329 9.92 10.83 -7.11
CA ARG A 329 10.25 9.67 -6.27
C ARG A 329 11.32 8.79 -6.93
N ILE A 330 11.22 8.58 -8.25
CA ILE A 330 12.15 7.73 -9.00
C ILE A 330 13.35 8.50 -9.60
N GLY A 331 13.50 9.79 -9.24
CA GLY A 331 14.60 10.63 -9.69
C GLY A 331 14.52 11.10 -11.15
N LYS A 332 13.31 11.27 -11.69
CA LYS A 332 13.05 11.85 -13.02
C LYS A 332 12.59 13.30 -12.95
#